data_AF-A0A4R7VAT7-F1
#
_entry.id   AF-A0A4R7VAT7-F1
#
_cell.length_a   1.000
_cell.length_b   1.000
_cell.length_c   1.000
_cell.angle_alpha   90.00
_cell.angle_beta   90.00
_cell.angle_gamma   90.00
#
_symmetry.space_group_name_H-M   'P 1'
#
loop_
_entity.id
_entity.type
_entity.pdbx_description
1 polymer ?
#
loop_
_entity_poly.entity_id
_entity_poly.type
_entity_poly.pdbx_seq_one_letter_code
_entity_poly.pdbx_strand_id
1 'polypeptide(L)'
;MIRIHTALLVVCATALVACAGLAVPLLGSAEPASCRSCPVADPAALPSPAPLPKQAREPGVDHCLVGSWRTVEETVPVKFYADVDPFLFTTSGRYYEFRPDGTGIERNDDITFVGSHRGNETRLVADGWREFTWTGTADTLTFVAITNAALTWSYYDQRGLVSSQPEPLDPRRNEVKHYACAGTRLVETGDNGYRSTWDRTTDFGVYG
;
A
#
# COMPACT_ATOMS: atom_id res chain seq x y z
N MET A 1 -21.35 23.75 -38.81
CA MET A 1 -22.77 23.99 -38.49
C MET A 1 -23.58 22.82 -39.01
N ILE A 2 -24.13 22.01 -38.11
CA ILE A 2 -25.45 21.34 -38.14
C ILE A 2 -25.49 20.51 -36.84
N ARG A 3 -26.37 20.94 -35.93
CA ARG A 3 -26.79 20.24 -34.71
C ARG A 3 -27.81 19.18 -35.11
N ILE A 4 -27.78 17.98 -34.53
CA ILE A 4 -28.90 17.02 -34.36
C ILE A 4 -28.31 15.78 -33.64
N HIS A 5 -28.80 15.14 -32.58
CA HIS A 5 -29.90 15.31 -31.63
C HIS A 5 -29.54 14.49 -30.36
N THR A 6 -29.78 15.09 -29.21
CA THR A 6 -30.00 14.43 -27.91
C THR A 6 -31.16 13.43 -27.98
N ALA A 7 -30.90 12.14 -27.72
CA ALA A 7 -31.84 11.08 -27.33
C ALA A 7 -30.98 9.84 -26.96
N LEU A 8 -31.13 9.09 -25.88
CA LEU A 8 -32.24 8.84 -24.98
C LEU A 8 -31.73 8.68 -23.53
N LEU A 9 -32.41 9.39 -22.63
CA LEU A 9 -32.56 9.08 -21.22
C LEU A 9 -33.60 7.97 -21.05
N VAL A 10 -33.57 7.33 -19.88
CA VAL A 10 -34.60 6.44 -19.28
C VAL A 10 -34.50 4.97 -19.70
N VAL A 11 -34.05 4.10 -18.78
CA VAL A 11 -34.76 2.85 -18.37
C VAL A 11 -34.26 2.40 -16.98
N CYS A 12 -35.22 2.40 -16.04
CA CYS A 12 -35.37 1.57 -14.83
C CYS A 12 -34.39 1.69 -13.63
N ALA A 13 -34.76 2.63 -12.75
CA ALA A 13 -34.76 2.39 -11.32
C ALA A 13 -35.81 1.30 -10.97
N THR A 14 -35.42 0.26 -10.23
CA THR A 14 -36.22 -0.45 -9.19
C THR A 14 -35.51 -1.73 -8.74
N ALA A 15 -34.91 -1.73 -7.55
CA ALA A 15 -34.76 -2.92 -6.69
C ALA A 15 -34.28 -2.49 -5.29
N LEU A 16 -35.11 -1.72 -4.60
CA LEU A 16 -35.05 -1.56 -3.16
C LEU A 16 -36.02 -2.57 -2.54
N VAL A 17 -35.67 -3.04 -1.34
CA VAL A 17 -36.47 -3.85 -0.40
C VAL A 17 -36.30 -5.37 -0.54
N ALA A 18 -35.48 -5.94 0.33
CA ALA A 18 -35.91 -6.93 1.32
C ALA A 18 -34.69 -7.50 2.06
N CYS A 19 -34.54 -7.16 3.35
CA CYS A 19 -34.02 -8.03 4.43
C CYS A 19 -33.81 -7.20 5.70
N ALA A 20 -34.90 -6.68 6.26
CA ALA A 20 -34.92 -6.31 7.68
C ALA A 20 -35.19 -7.60 8.47
N GLY A 21 -34.13 -8.38 8.71
CA GLY A 21 -34.17 -9.54 9.59
C GLY A 21 -34.28 -9.07 11.05
N LEU A 22 -35.41 -9.40 11.67
CA LEU A 22 -35.76 -9.15 13.05
C LEU A 22 -34.68 -9.70 14.02
N ALA A 23 -33.88 -8.81 14.60
CA ALA A 23 -33.11 -9.13 15.80
C ALA A 23 -34.02 -8.96 17.02
N VAL A 24 -34.46 -10.08 17.59
CA VAL A 24 -35.15 -10.14 18.89
C VAL A 24 -34.07 -10.14 19.98
N PRO A 25 -33.95 -9.10 20.83
CA PRO A 25 -33.15 -9.24 22.04
C PRO A 25 -33.99 -9.95 23.09
N LEU A 26 -33.70 -11.25 23.30
CA LEU A 26 -34.08 -11.93 24.55
C LEU A 26 -33.23 -11.32 25.68
N LEU A 27 -33.72 -10.23 26.26
CA LEU A 27 -33.25 -9.73 27.56
C LEU A 27 -33.75 -10.69 28.64
N GLY A 28 -33.01 -11.78 28.85
CA GLY A 28 -33.14 -12.59 30.06
C GLY A 28 -32.59 -11.81 31.24
N SER A 29 -33.47 -11.18 32.01
CA SER A 29 -33.16 -10.58 33.31
C SER A 29 -32.93 -11.71 34.33
N ALA A 30 -31.71 -12.25 34.37
CA ALA A 30 -31.24 -12.97 35.54
C ALA A 30 -30.73 -11.93 36.55
N GLU A 31 -31.59 -11.55 37.50
CA GLU A 31 -31.13 -10.87 38.71
C GLU A 31 -30.06 -11.75 39.39
N PRO A 32 -28.88 -11.22 39.71
CA PRO A 32 -27.96 -11.92 40.60
C PRO A 32 -28.64 -12.00 41.96
N ALA A 33 -28.90 -13.22 42.44
CA ALA A 33 -29.34 -13.45 43.80
C ALA A 33 -28.34 -12.78 44.75
N SER A 34 -28.78 -11.71 45.42
CA SER A 34 -27.95 -11.00 46.39
C SER A 34 -27.72 -11.92 47.59
N CYS A 35 -26.56 -12.59 47.61
CA CYS A 35 -26.10 -13.34 48.77
C CYS A 35 -25.71 -12.35 49.88
N ARG A 36 -26.70 -11.84 50.63
CA ARG A 36 -26.50 -10.89 51.76
C ARG A 36 -25.81 -11.51 52.98
N SER A 37 -25.37 -12.77 52.90
CA SER A 37 -24.77 -13.52 54.01
C SER A 37 -23.58 -14.40 53.60
N CYS A 38 -23.05 -14.22 52.38
CA CYS A 38 -21.82 -14.90 52.00
C CYS A 38 -20.66 -14.31 52.84
N PRO A 39 -19.86 -15.14 53.53
CA PRO A 39 -18.69 -14.65 54.26
C PRO A 39 -17.75 -13.96 53.27
N VAL A 40 -17.45 -12.68 53.53
CA VAL A 40 -16.47 -11.91 52.78
C VAL A 40 -15.12 -12.58 53.03
N ALA A 41 -14.59 -13.25 52.01
CA ALA A 41 -13.24 -13.75 52.04
C ALA A 41 -12.29 -12.56 52.22
N ASP A 42 -11.43 -12.64 53.22
CA ASP A 42 -10.45 -11.63 53.57
C ASP A 42 -9.54 -11.35 52.34
N PRO A 43 -9.51 -10.12 51.79
CA PRO A 43 -8.72 -9.81 50.60
C PRO A 43 -7.21 -9.97 50.82
N ALA A 44 -6.76 -10.18 52.06
CA ALA A 44 -5.36 -10.37 52.42
C ALA A 44 -4.77 -11.74 52.01
N ALA A 45 -5.56 -12.69 51.51
CA ALA A 45 -5.11 -14.05 51.22
C ALA A 45 -4.94 -14.39 49.72
N LEU A 46 -5.12 -13.43 48.81
CA LEU A 46 -4.89 -13.69 47.38
C LEU A 46 -3.41 -13.45 47.03
N PRO A 47 -2.67 -14.48 46.57
CA PRO A 47 -1.32 -14.27 46.06
C PRO A 47 -1.39 -13.29 44.88
N SER A 48 -0.57 -12.23 44.92
CA SER A 48 -0.46 -11.30 43.80
C SER A 48 -0.11 -12.07 42.53
N PRO A 49 -0.77 -11.79 41.39
CA PRO A 49 -0.41 -12.42 40.12
C PRO A 49 1.08 -12.17 39.85
N ALA A 50 1.83 -13.25 39.62
CA ALA A 50 3.21 -13.12 39.20
C ALA A 50 3.26 -12.27 37.92
N PRO A 51 4.25 -11.37 37.76
CA PRO A 51 4.42 -10.64 36.52
C PRO A 51 4.53 -11.63 35.36
N LEU A 52 3.59 -11.57 34.42
CA LEU A 52 3.69 -12.32 33.18
C LEU A 52 5.02 -11.93 32.51
N PRO A 53 5.77 -12.90 31.95
CA PRO A 53 6.95 -12.59 31.16
C PRO A 53 6.56 -11.58 30.08
N LYS A 54 7.27 -10.45 30.01
CA LYS A 54 7.12 -9.53 28.88
C LYS A 54 7.52 -10.31 27.64
N GLN A 55 6.55 -10.83 26.91
CA GLN A 55 6.77 -11.37 25.58
C GLN A 55 7.26 -10.19 24.76
N ALA A 56 8.54 -10.20 24.39
CA ALA A 56 9.07 -9.26 23.43
C ALA A 56 8.25 -9.47 22.16
N ARG A 57 7.40 -8.50 21.82
CA ARG A 57 6.72 -8.48 20.52
C ARG A 57 7.85 -8.59 19.50
N GLU A 58 7.81 -9.60 18.64
CA GLU A 58 8.71 -9.62 17.48
C GLU A 58 8.65 -8.22 16.84
N PRO A 59 9.76 -7.68 16.31
CA PRO A 59 9.77 -6.38 15.67
C PRO A 59 8.63 -6.33 14.66
N GLY A 60 7.53 -5.71 15.06
CA GLY A 60 6.31 -5.72 14.29
C GLY A 60 6.55 -4.85 13.08
N VAL A 61 6.00 -5.29 11.95
CA VAL A 61 5.83 -4.46 10.77
C VAL A 61 5.30 -3.08 11.21
N ASP A 62 5.95 -1.98 10.78
CA ASP A 62 5.46 -0.64 11.12
C ASP A 62 4.04 -0.47 10.59
N HIS A 63 3.09 -0.34 11.52
CA HIS A 63 1.66 -0.23 11.21
C HIS A 63 1.35 0.98 10.31
N CYS A 64 2.23 1.99 10.27
CA CYS A 64 2.04 3.09 9.35
C CYS A 64 2.19 2.62 7.91
N LEU A 65 3.13 1.73 7.57
CA LEU A 65 3.34 1.26 6.20
C LEU A 65 2.16 0.45 5.67
N VAL A 66 1.55 -0.36 6.53
CA VAL A 66 0.46 -1.27 6.17
C VAL A 66 -0.75 -0.50 5.60
N GLY A 67 -1.28 -0.96 4.47
CA GLY A 67 -2.43 -0.36 3.77
C GLY A 67 -2.14 -0.03 2.30
N SER A 68 -3.00 0.83 1.75
CA SER A 68 -2.96 1.24 0.34
C SER A 68 -2.37 2.62 0.19
N TRP A 69 -1.57 2.78 -0.85
CA TRP A 69 -0.88 4.04 -1.14
C TRP A 69 -0.84 4.34 -2.62
N ARG A 70 -0.78 5.62 -2.94
CA ARG A 70 -0.53 6.12 -4.28
C ARG A 70 0.62 7.11 -4.26
N THR A 71 1.57 6.97 -5.17
CA THR A 71 2.62 7.98 -5.33
C THR A 71 2.01 9.27 -5.89
N VAL A 72 2.32 10.39 -5.27
CA VAL A 72 1.88 11.74 -5.67
C VAL A 72 2.98 12.47 -6.40
N GLU A 73 4.22 12.23 -5.98
CA GLU A 73 5.42 12.74 -6.61
C GLU A 73 6.55 11.75 -6.35
N GLU A 74 7.21 11.32 -7.41
CA GLU A 74 8.37 10.45 -7.30
C GLU A 74 9.47 10.98 -8.22
N THR A 75 10.69 10.99 -7.71
CA THR A 75 11.92 11.21 -8.45
C THR A 75 12.79 9.98 -8.27
N VAL A 76 13.18 9.34 -9.36
CA VAL A 76 13.96 8.10 -9.35
C VAL A 76 15.11 8.16 -10.34
N PRO A 77 16.34 7.78 -9.95
CA PRO A 77 17.43 7.62 -10.90
C PRO A 77 17.24 6.36 -11.73
N VAL A 78 17.27 6.50 -13.05
CA VAL A 78 17.07 5.39 -13.99
C VAL A 78 18.30 5.26 -14.88
N LYS A 79 18.82 4.03 -14.98
CA LYS A 79 19.85 3.65 -15.96
C LYS A 79 19.16 3.41 -17.32
N PHE A 80 18.91 4.47 -18.07
CA PHE A 80 18.19 4.38 -19.35
C PHE A 80 19.09 3.89 -20.50
N TYR A 81 20.32 4.41 -20.60
CA TYR A 81 21.32 4.00 -21.58
C TYR A 81 22.45 3.22 -20.90
N ALA A 82 22.96 2.16 -21.55
CA ALA A 82 23.99 1.30 -20.97
C ALA A 82 25.31 2.05 -20.68
N ASP A 83 25.65 3.02 -21.52
CA ASP A 83 26.92 3.78 -21.51
C ASP A 83 26.82 5.16 -20.84
N VAL A 84 25.65 5.52 -20.29
CA VAL A 84 25.42 6.80 -19.61
C VAL A 84 25.07 6.57 -18.14
N ASP A 85 25.61 7.37 -17.23
CA ASP A 85 25.22 7.31 -15.82
C ASP A 85 23.70 7.46 -15.62
N PRO A 86 23.12 6.87 -14.56
CA PRO A 86 21.71 7.07 -14.24
C PRO A 86 21.38 8.55 -14.12
N PHE A 87 20.22 8.93 -14.65
CA PHE A 87 19.69 10.29 -14.52
C PHE A 87 18.27 10.24 -14.01
N LEU A 88 17.81 11.37 -13.46
CA LEU A 88 16.54 11.44 -12.74
C LEU A 88 15.36 11.45 -13.70
N PHE A 89 14.37 10.64 -13.36
CA PHE A 89 13.04 10.67 -13.93
C PHE A 89 12.05 11.09 -12.84
N THR A 90 11.00 11.80 -13.24
CA THR A 90 9.87 12.14 -12.38
C THR A 90 8.63 11.38 -12.80
N THR A 91 7.82 10.93 -11.84
CA THR A 91 6.55 10.25 -12.08
C THR A 91 5.56 10.49 -10.95
N SER A 92 4.33 9.99 -11.11
CA SER A 92 3.32 9.88 -10.06
C SER A 92 2.29 8.81 -10.45
N GLY A 93 1.46 8.42 -9.50
CA GLY A 93 0.25 7.63 -9.75
C GLY A 93 0.40 6.13 -9.60
N ARG A 94 1.59 5.62 -9.26
CA ARG A 94 1.83 4.20 -8.96
C ARG A 94 1.08 3.82 -7.70
N TYR A 95 0.47 2.64 -7.69
CA TYR A 95 -0.30 2.14 -6.56
C TYR A 95 0.45 1.04 -5.85
N TYR A 96 0.39 1.07 -4.52
CA TYR A 96 0.99 0.09 -3.64
C TYR A 96 -0.01 -0.41 -2.61
N GLU A 97 0.08 -1.69 -2.31
CA GLU A 97 -0.62 -2.35 -1.21
C GLU A 97 0.43 -3.06 -0.36
N PHE A 98 0.56 -2.68 0.91
CA PHE A 98 1.44 -3.33 1.87
C PHE A 98 0.59 -4.10 2.89
N ARG A 99 0.76 -5.41 2.96
CA ARG A 99 -0.01 -6.29 3.83
C ARG A 99 0.71 -6.58 5.15
N PRO A 100 -0.03 -6.86 6.24
CA PRO A 100 0.57 -7.18 7.54
C PRO A 100 1.47 -8.43 7.53
N ASP A 101 1.28 -9.33 6.57
CA ASP A 101 2.04 -10.58 6.45
C ASP A 101 3.42 -10.39 5.77
N GLY A 102 3.79 -9.15 5.43
CA GLY A 102 5.05 -8.83 4.75
C GLY A 102 5.00 -9.05 3.24
N THR A 103 3.83 -9.26 2.64
CA THR A 103 3.65 -9.24 1.18
C THR A 103 3.15 -7.88 0.71
N GLY A 104 3.41 -7.54 -0.55
CA GLY A 104 2.91 -6.34 -1.18
C GLY A 104 2.67 -6.51 -2.67
N ILE A 105 1.86 -5.59 -3.21
CA ILE A 105 1.60 -5.48 -4.65
C ILE A 105 1.85 -4.05 -5.08
N GLU A 106 2.52 -3.91 -6.22
CA GLU A 106 2.59 -2.67 -6.97
C GLU A 106 1.77 -2.80 -8.26
N ARG A 107 0.95 -1.80 -8.56
CA ARG A 107 0.17 -1.70 -9.79
C ARG A 107 0.49 -0.39 -10.52
N ASN A 108 0.69 -0.51 -11.82
CA ASN A 108 0.97 0.58 -12.73
C ASN A 108 -0.05 0.49 -13.87
N ASP A 109 -0.78 1.57 -14.11
CA ASP A 109 -1.74 1.70 -15.20
C ASP A 109 -1.21 2.80 -16.13
N ASP A 110 -0.45 2.40 -17.15
CA ASP A 110 0.25 3.29 -18.08
C ASP A 110 1.04 4.45 -17.42
N ILE A 111 1.72 4.15 -16.32
CA ILE A 111 2.45 5.16 -15.55
C ILE A 111 3.67 5.65 -16.34
N THR A 112 3.68 6.94 -16.66
CA THR A 112 4.76 7.58 -17.42
C THR A 112 5.75 8.29 -16.50
N PHE A 113 7.00 7.85 -16.59
CA PHE A 113 8.18 8.49 -16.04
C PHE A 113 8.78 9.40 -17.11
N VAL A 114 9.11 10.63 -16.74
CA VAL A 114 9.70 11.63 -17.65
C VAL A 114 11.06 12.04 -17.14
N GLY A 115 12.06 12.00 -18.01
CA GLY A 115 13.43 12.46 -17.75
C GLY A 115 13.99 13.24 -18.93
N SER A 116 15.22 13.74 -18.82
CA SER A 116 15.90 14.39 -19.94
C SER A 116 17.35 13.95 -20.06
N HIS A 117 17.79 13.72 -21.29
CA HIS A 117 19.18 13.46 -21.64
C HIS A 117 19.62 14.37 -22.79
N ARG A 118 20.68 15.17 -22.57
CA ARG A 118 21.21 16.13 -23.56
C ARG A 118 20.16 17.10 -24.12
N GLY A 119 19.26 17.58 -23.26
CA GLY A 119 18.19 18.52 -23.62
C GLY A 119 16.99 17.90 -24.32
N ASN A 120 17.02 16.58 -24.53
CA ASN A 120 15.94 15.82 -25.15
C ASN A 120 15.14 15.10 -24.07
N GLU A 121 13.81 15.08 -24.20
CA GLU A 121 12.96 14.27 -23.33
C GLU A 121 13.18 12.77 -23.60
N THR A 122 13.20 12.00 -22.52
CA THR A 122 13.16 10.53 -22.53
C THR A 122 11.98 10.11 -21.66
N ARG A 123 11.23 9.09 -22.09
CA ARG A 123 10.09 8.57 -21.34
C ARG A 123 10.25 7.09 -21.06
N LEU A 124 9.76 6.66 -19.91
CA LEU A 124 9.63 5.27 -19.54
C LEU A 124 8.18 5.03 -19.12
N VAL A 125 7.52 4.04 -19.68
CA VAL A 125 6.11 3.71 -19.37
C VAL A 125 6.08 2.35 -18.68
N ALA A 126 5.49 2.32 -17.49
CA ALA A 126 5.26 1.12 -16.70
C ALA A 126 3.79 0.72 -16.81
N ASP A 127 3.52 -0.50 -17.23
CA ASP A 127 2.15 -1.03 -17.32
C ASP A 127 2.06 -2.46 -16.78
N GLY A 128 1.07 -2.70 -15.93
CA GLY A 128 0.82 -3.97 -15.27
C GLY A 128 1.17 -3.97 -13.78
N TRP A 129 1.62 -5.10 -13.25
CA TRP A 129 1.75 -5.27 -11.80
C TRP A 129 2.91 -6.18 -11.39
N ARG A 130 3.34 -6.06 -10.13
CA ARG A 130 4.27 -7.01 -9.50
C ARG A 130 3.91 -7.26 -8.04
N GLU A 131 4.15 -8.49 -7.60
CA GLU A 131 4.13 -8.91 -6.20
C GLU A 131 5.55 -8.90 -5.66
N PHE A 132 5.68 -8.49 -4.40
CA PHE A 132 6.96 -8.46 -3.69
C PHE A 132 6.76 -8.82 -2.22
N THR A 133 7.86 -9.14 -1.54
CA THR A 133 7.89 -9.16 -0.07
C THR A 133 8.53 -7.90 0.46
N TRP A 134 8.25 -7.56 1.71
CA TRP A 134 8.80 -6.36 2.30
C TRP A 134 8.98 -6.51 3.79
N THR A 135 9.89 -5.72 4.33
CA THR A 135 10.08 -5.55 5.77
C THR A 135 10.18 -4.07 6.09
N GLY A 136 9.77 -3.69 7.30
CA GLY A 136 9.81 -2.30 7.74
C GLY A 136 10.28 -2.18 9.18
N THR A 137 11.12 -1.20 9.45
CA THR A 137 11.43 -0.68 10.79
C THR A 137 10.72 0.66 10.98
N ALA A 138 11.01 1.36 12.09
CA ALA A 138 10.48 2.70 12.35
C ALA A 138 10.93 3.76 11.31
N ASP A 139 12.00 3.49 10.55
CA ASP A 139 12.66 4.46 9.67
C ASP A 139 13.15 3.89 8.34
N THR A 140 13.08 2.57 8.15
CA THR A 140 13.45 1.91 6.89
C THR A 140 12.34 1.02 6.36
N LEU A 141 12.14 1.08 5.05
CA LEU A 141 11.31 0.16 4.28
C LEU A 141 12.24 -0.60 3.34
N THR A 142 12.18 -1.92 3.38
CA THR A 142 12.99 -2.77 2.50
C THR A 142 12.07 -3.55 1.58
N PHE A 143 12.22 -3.33 0.27
CA PHE A 143 11.59 -4.15 -0.76
C PHE A 143 12.46 -5.38 -0.99
N VAL A 144 11.89 -6.56 -0.76
CA VAL A 144 12.54 -7.86 -0.86
C VAL A 144 11.86 -8.64 -1.97
N ALA A 145 12.63 -9.37 -2.78
CA ALA A 145 12.16 -10.37 -3.74
C ALA A 145 10.93 -10.02 -4.61
N ILE A 146 11.09 -9.92 -5.93
CA ILE A 146 9.93 -9.91 -6.84
C ILE A 146 9.48 -11.37 -7.01
N THR A 147 8.35 -11.73 -6.39
CA THR A 147 7.85 -13.11 -6.37
C THR A 147 7.03 -13.47 -7.59
N ASN A 148 6.35 -12.47 -8.18
CA ASN A 148 5.54 -12.62 -9.37
C ASN A 148 5.38 -11.27 -10.07
N ALA A 149 5.22 -11.26 -11.40
CA ALA A 149 5.04 -10.03 -12.14
C ALA A 149 4.37 -10.26 -13.51
N ALA A 150 3.54 -9.31 -13.88
CA ALA A 150 3.11 -9.07 -15.25
C ALA A 150 3.25 -7.56 -15.51
N LEU A 151 4.45 -7.02 -15.27
CA LEU A 151 4.81 -5.62 -15.47
C LEU A 151 5.68 -5.51 -16.73
N THR A 152 5.40 -4.53 -17.57
CA THR A 152 6.20 -4.22 -18.76
C THR A 152 6.76 -2.81 -18.65
N TRP A 153 8.01 -2.65 -19.03
CA TRP A 153 8.70 -1.37 -19.14
C TRP A 153 8.94 -1.03 -20.61
N SER A 154 8.36 0.08 -21.07
CA SER A 154 8.54 0.58 -22.43
C SER A 154 9.36 1.87 -22.43
N TYR A 155 10.49 1.84 -23.13
CA TYR A 155 11.50 2.90 -23.16
C TYR A 155 11.35 3.71 -24.43
N TYR A 156 11.23 5.04 -24.30
CA TYR A 156 11.06 5.97 -25.40
C TYR A 156 12.14 7.05 -25.37
N ASP A 157 12.72 7.32 -26.54
CA ASP A 157 13.53 8.51 -26.75
C ASP A 157 13.03 9.28 -27.98
N GLN A 158 13.84 10.22 -28.48
CA GLN A 158 13.53 11.06 -29.64
C GLN A 158 13.19 10.27 -30.91
N ARG A 159 13.57 8.99 -30.98
CA ARG A 159 13.29 8.09 -32.12
C ARG A 159 11.95 7.35 -31.98
N GLY A 160 11.25 7.51 -30.85
CA GLY A 160 10.06 6.74 -30.51
C GLY A 160 10.38 5.58 -29.54
N LEU A 161 9.61 4.49 -29.64
CA LEU A 161 9.82 3.30 -28.82
C LEU A 161 11.17 2.65 -29.16
N VAL A 162 12.05 2.57 -28.17
CA VAL A 162 13.38 1.98 -28.28
C VAL A 162 13.36 0.50 -27.89
N SER A 163 12.66 0.18 -26.80
CA SER A 163 12.55 -1.18 -26.30
C SER A 163 11.30 -1.33 -25.43
N SER A 164 10.75 -2.54 -25.39
CA SER A 164 9.71 -2.92 -24.44
C SER A 164 10.09 -4.27 -23.86
N GLN A 165 10.16 -4.37 -22.53
CA GLN A 165 10.67 -5.54 -21.85
C GLN A 165 9.80 -5.88 -20.63
N PRO A 166 9.46 -7.15 -20.40
CA PRO A 166 8.85 -7.56 -19.15
C PRO A 166 9.84 -7.34 -17.98
N GLU A 167 9.31 -6.99 -16.81
CA GLU A 167 10.07 -6.93 -15.57
C GLU A 167 10.62 -8.33 -15.26
N PRO A 168 11.94 -8.49 -15.08
CA PRO A 168 12.50 -9.77 -14.66
C PRO A 168 12.12 -10.04 -13.20
N LEU A 169 11.79 -11.29 -12.89
CA LEU A 169 11.72 -11.71 -11.49
C LEU A 169 13.11 -11.64 -10.87
N ASP A 170 13.19 -11.05 -9.69
CA ASP A 170 14.42 -10.98 -8.90
C ASP A 170 14.12 -11.43 -7.47
N PRO A 171 14.27 -12.74 -7.17
CA PRO A 171 14.04 -13.27 -5.81
C PRO A 171 15.12 -12.83 -4.82
N ARG A 172 16.18 -12.16 -5.27
CA ARG A 172 17.30 -11.68 -4.44
C ARG A 172 17.28 -10.16 -4.26
N ARG A 173 16.28 -9.47 -4.81
CA ARG A 173 16.11 -8.03 -4.62
C ARG A 173 16.13 -7.71 -3.14
N ASN A 174 16.88 -6.68 -2.79
CA ASN A 174 16.98 -6.15 -1.43
C ASN A 174 17.25 -4.65 -1.52
N GLU A 175 16.19 -3.86 -1.64
CA GLU A 175 16.27 -2.41 -1.80
C GLU A 175 15.77 -1.72 -0.53
N VAL A 176 16.69 -1.09 0.20
CA VAL A 176 16.40 -0.35 1.43
C VAL A 176 16.14 1.11 1.09
N LYS A 177 15.03 1.64 1.61
CA LYS A 177 14.67 3.06 1.59
C LYS A 177 14.54 3.58 3.01
N HIS A 178 14.96 4.82 3.23
CA HIS A 178 14.58 5.54 4.43
C HIS A 178 13.20 6.15 4.21
N TYR A 179 12.36 6.13 5.24
CA TYR A 179 11.04 6.74 5.13
C TYR A 179 10.62 7.46 6.41
N ALA A 180 9.65 8.35 6.25
CA ALA A 180 8.89 8.95 7.34
C ALA A 180 7.40 8.81 7.02
N CYS A 181 6.61 8.37 8.00
CA CYS A 181 5.18 8.17 7.83
C CYS A 181 4.41 8.90 8.94
N ALA A 182 3.46 9.73 8.53
CA ALA A 182 2.63 10.53 9.42
C ALA A 182 1.17 10.48 8.94
N GLY A 183 0.37 9.64 9.59
CA GLY A 183 -1.05 9.48 9.28
C GLY A 183 -1.30 8.95 7.86
N THR A 184 -1.74 9.85 6.97
CA THR A 184 -2.07 9.54 5.57
C THR A 184 -0.98 9.89 4.58
N ARG A 185 0.20 10.33 5.06
CA ARG A 185 1.33 10.73 4.22
C ARG A 185 2.55 9.90 4.52
N LEU A 186 3.21 9.42 3.48
CA LEU A 186 4.50 8.73 3.56
C LEU A 186 5.49 9.40 2.61
N VAL A 187 6.72 9.57 3.09
CA VAL A 187 7.83 10.12 2.30
C VAL A 187 8.99 9.13 2.36
N GLU A 188 9.46 8.68 1.22
CA GLU A 188 10.66 7.88 1.06
C GLU A 188 11.82 8.72 0.52
N THR A 189 13.03 8.34 0.92
CA THR A 189 14.29 8.93 0.48
C THR A 189 15.34 7.84 0.28
N GLY A 190 16.28 8.08 -0.64
CA GLY A 190 17.43 7.22 -0.87
C GLY A 190 18.66 8.02 -1.27
N ASP A 191 19.83 7.40 -1.18
CA ASP A 191 21.14 8.08 -1.27
C ASP A 191 21.49 8.61 -2.68
N ASN A 192 20.72 8.24 -3.70
CA ASN A 192 20.98 8.53 -5.11
C ASN A 192 20.04 9.60 -5.71
N GLY A 193 19.50 10.47 -4.86
CA GLY A 193 18.50 11.46 -5.27
C GLY A 193 17.10 10.87 -5.46
N TYR A 194 16.91 9.59 -5.11
CA TYR A 194 15.58 9.01 -5.00
C TYR A 194 14.78 9.74 -3.92
N ARG A 195 13.57 10.14 -4.27
CA ARG A 195 12.58 10.66 -3.34
C ARG A 195 11.20 10.32 -3.84
N SER A 196 10.35 9.80 -2.97
CA SER A 196 8.98 9.49 -3.35
C SER A 196 8.03 9.91 -2.24
N THR A 197 6.91 10.49 -2.63
CA THR A 197 5.91 11.00 -1.70
C THR A 197 4.55 10.39 -2.04
N TRP A 198 3.87 9.87 -1.01
CA TRP A 198 2.77 8.94 -1.14
C TRP A 198 1.60 9.42 -0.30
N ASP A 199 0.40 9.32 -0.84
CA ASP A 199 -0.84 9.49 -0.09
C ASP A 199 -1.52 8.16 0.13
N ARG A 200 -2.03 7.97 1.35
CA ARG A 200 -2.83 6.81 1.69
C ARG A 200 -4.13 6.83 0.89
N THR A 201 -4.52 5.68 0.37
CA THR A 201 -5.81 5.51 -0.32
C THR A 201 -6.67 4.49 0.42
N THR A 202 -7.92 4.35 -0.01
CA THR A 202 -8.88 3.36 0.50
C THR A 202 -9.09 2.19 -0.46
N ASP A 203 -8.24 2.06 -1.49
CA ASP A 203 -8.48 1.17 -2.63
C ASP A 203 -8.34 -0.32 -2.27
N PHE A 204 -7.44 -0.65 -1.33
CA PHE A 204 -7.31 -1.96 -0.72
C PHE A 204 -7.49 -1.82 0.80
N GLY A 205 -8.20 -2.79 1.39
CA GLY A 205 -8.82 -2.71 2.71
C GLY A 205 -7.96 -2.09 3.82
N VAL A 206 -8.62 -1.48 4.80
CA VAL A 206 -7.97 -1.00 6.02
C VAL A 206 -7.58 -2.23 6.84
N TYR A 207 -6.30 -2.54 6.90
CA TYR A 207 -5.78 -3.53 7.85
C TYR A 207 -5.73 -2.86 9.23
N GLY A 208 -6.82 -3.02 9.99
CA GLY A 208 -7.00 -2.48 11.33
C GLY A 208 -6.23 -3.23 12.42
#